data_AF-M5BM62-F1
#
_entry.id   AF-M5BM62-F1
#
_cell.length_a   1.000
_cell.length_b   1.000
_cell.length_c   1.000
_cell.angle_alpha   90.00
_cell.angle_beta   90.00
_cell.angle_gamma   90.00
#
_symmetry.space_group_name_H-M   'P 1'
#
loop_
_entity.id
_entity.type
_entity.pdbx_description
1 polymer ?
#
loop_
_entity_poly.entity_id
_entity_poly.type
_entity_poly.pdbx_seq_one_letter_code
_entity_poly.pdbx_strand_id
1 'polypeptide(L)'
;MQEAVGENPSHDQIKEYLWKTLKSGQVVPGYGHGVLRKPDPRFIALQQFSATRAELKDSPIIKLVNKTSEVAPGVLTEHGKAKSVHPNVDAVSGCLLYHYGLTEFKYYTVIFGVSRVLGCVSQLVWDRALGLPIERPKSVSMADLQKIVGSA
;
A
#
# COMPACT_ATOMS: atom_id res chain seq x y z
N MET A 1 -12.44 8.85 -4.01
CA MET A 1 -11.99 10.22 -3.66
C MET A 1 -12.23 11.17 -4.82
N GLN A 2 -11.66 10.97 -6.02
CA GLN A 2 -11.83 11.89 -7.16
C GLN A 2 -13.30 12.23 -7.45
N GLU A 3 -14.20 11.24 -7.45
CA GLU A 3 -15.65 11.47 -7.61
C GLU A 3 -16.26 12.41 -6.56
N ALA A 4 -15.71 12.46 -5.34
CA ALA A 4 -16.26 13.25 -4.25
C ALA A 4 -15.68 14.67 -4.17
N VAL A 5 -14.43 14.87 -4.61
CA VAL A 5 -13.72 16.15 -4.49
C VAL A 5 -13.38 16.80 -5.85
N GLY A 6 -13.67 16.13 -6.96
CA GLY A 6 -13.38 16.59 -8.32
C GLY A 6 -11.95 16.27 -8.80
N GLU A 7 -11.62 16.79 -9.98
CA GLU A 7 -10.35 16.52 -10.67
C GLU A 7 -9.17 17.36 -10.16
N ASN A 8 -9.43 18.53 -9.59
CA ASN A 8 -8.40 19.43 -9.06
C ASN A 8 -8.76 19.97 -7.68
N PRO A 9 -8.88 19.10 -6.67
CA PRO A 9 -9.21 19.53 -5.31
C PRO A 9 -8.07 20.31 -4.68
N SER A 10 -8.40 21.22 -3.77
CA SER A 10 -7.44 21.86 -2.87
C SER A 10 -6.97 20.90 -1.79
N HIS A 11 -5.86 21.24 -1.12
CA HIS A 11 -5.39 20.47 0.04
C HIS A 11 -6.44 20.42 1.16
N ASP A 12 -7.22 21.49 1.35
CA ASP A 12 -8.29 21.53 2.35
C ASP A 12 -9.45 20.58 2.02
N GLN A 13 -9.86 20.49 0.75
CA GLN A 13 -10.89 19.55 0.32
C GLN A 13 -10.44 18.10 0.51
N ILE A 14 -9.17 17.80 0.22
CA ILE A 14 -8.58 16.48 0.50
C ILE A 14 -8.57 16.23 2.01
N LYS A 15 -8.12 17.20 2.81
CA LYS A 15 -8.07 17.10 4.27
C LYS A 15 -9.45 16.81 4.86
N GLU A 16 -10.48 17.54 4.42
CA GLU A 16 -11.86 17.35 4.86
C GLU A 16 -12.38 15.95 4.48
N TYR A 17 -12.14 15.50 3.25
CA TYR A 17 -12.52 14.16 2.81
C TYR A 17 -11.84 13.06 3.64
N LEU A 18 -10.54 13.20 3.92
CA LEU A 18 -9.79 12.25 4.74
C LEU A 18 -10.33 12.20 6.17
N TRP A 19 -10.62 13.36 6.77
CA TRP A 19 -11.24 13.42 8.09
C TRP A 19 -12.63 12.79 8.13
N LYS A 20 -13.47 13.05 7.12
CA LYS A 20 -14.78 12.39 6.97
C LYS A 20 -14.64 10.87 6.89
N THR A 21 -13.67 10.38 6.13
CA THR A 21 -13.37 8.95 5.97
C THR A 21 -12.93 8.31 7.29
N LEU A 22 -12.02 8.96 8.02
CA LEU A 22 -11.55 8.43 9.31
C LEU A 22 -12.64 8.47 10.39
N LYS A 23 -13.46 9.53 10.42
CA LYS A 23 -14.58 9.66 11.36
C LYS A 23 -15.71 8.66 11.10
N SER A 24 -15.86 8.17 9.87
CA SER A 24 -16.81 7.09 9.53
C SER A 24 -16.27 5.69 9.89
N GLY A 25 -15.09 5.59 10.49
CA GLY A 25 -14.46 4.32 10.87
C GLY A 25 -13.72 3.62 9.73
N GLN A 26 -13.61 4.26 8.56
CA GLN A 26 -12.82 3.74 7.45
C GLN A 26 -11.34 4.11 7.59
N VAL A 27 -10.51 3.50 6.74
CA VAL A 27 -9.06 3.72 6.67
C VAL A 27 -8.69 4.44 5.37
N VAL A 28 -7.49 5.04 5.34
CA VAL A 28 -6.93 5.61 4.10
C VAL A 28 -6.11 4.53 3.39
N PRO A 29 -6.52 4.03 2.22
CA PRO A 29 -5.81 2.96 1.52
C PRO A 29 -4.38 3.37 1.14
N GLY A 30 -3.41 2.47 1.31
CA GLY A 30 -2.01 2.71 1.01
C GLY A 30 -1.21 3.44 2.10
N TYR A 31 -1.85 3.81 3.22
CA TYR A 31 -1.22 4.44 4.39
C TYR A 31 -1.46 3.59 5.65
N GLY A 32 -0.73 3.87 6.74
CA GLY A 32 -0.97 3.20 8.02
C GLY A 32 -0.15 1.94 8.29
N HIS A 33 0.81 1.60 7.42
CA HIS A 33 1.55 0.34 7.53
C HIS A 33 2.49 0.36 8.75
N GLY A 34 2.21 -0.46 9.77
CA GLY A 34 2.82 -0.38 11.11
C GLY A 34 4.34 -0.62 11.25
N VAL A 35 5.06 -0.75 10.13
CA VAL A 35 6.51 -1.02 10.08
C VAL A 35 7.29 0.15 9.45
N LEU A 36 6.71 0.87 8.48
CA LEU A 36 7.41 1.93 7.75
C LEU A 36 7.63 3.16 8.63
N ARG A 37 8.87 3.64 8.77
CA ARG A 37 9.20 4.87 9.52
C ARG A 37 9.44 6.10 8.63
N LYS A 38 9.39 5.89 7.32
CA LYS A 38 9.56 6.89 6.26
C LYS A 38 8.80 6.41 5.02
N PRO A 39 8.53 7.27 4.03
CA PRO A 39 7.89 6.85 2.79
C PRO A 39 8.63 5.66 2.16
N ASP A 40 7.85 4.69 1.66
CA ASP A 40 8.38 3.53 0.98
C ASP A 40 9.24 3.98 -0.23
N PRO A 41 10.50 3.55 -0.36
CA PRO A 41 11.33 3.88 -1.51
C PRO A 41 10.68 3.52 -2.85
N ARG A 42 9.84 2.48 -2.90
CA ARG A 42 9.08 2.09 -4.10
C ARG A 42 8.00 3.11 -4.46
N PHE A 43 7.36 3.71 -3.45
CA PHE A 43 6.43 4.81 -3.65
C PHE A 43 7.17 6.04 -4.23
N ILE A 44 8.31 6.38 -3.64
CA ILE A 44 9.15 7.50 -4.11
C ILE A 44 9.59 7.29 -5.56
N ALA A 45 10.04 6.09 -5.91
CA ALA A 45 10.46 5.77 -7.28
C ALA A 45 9.34 5.98 -8.31
N LEU A 46 8.11 5.57 -7.99
CA LEU A 46 6.96 5.75 -8.87
C LEU A 46 6.48 7.21 -8.94
N GLN A 47 6.61 7.98 -7.84
CA GLN A 47 6.41 9.43 -7.89
C GLN A 47 7.45 10.13 -8.76
N GLN A 48 8.72 9.74 -8.69
CA GLN A 48 9.77 10.30 -9.54
C GLN A 48 9.54 9.94 -11.01
N PHE A 49 9.10 8.71 -11.29
CA PHE A 49 8.70 8.29 -12.62
C PHE A 49 7.56 9.16 -13.17
N SER A 50 6.54 9.47 -12.36
CA SER A 50 5.45 10.35 -12.78
C SER A 50 5.87 11.81 -12.97
N ALA A 51 6.83 12.30 -12.16
CA ALA A 51 7.34 13.67 -12.24
C ALA A 51 8.25 13.94 -13.45
N THR A 52 8.95 12.92 -13.96
CA THR A 52 9.92 13.07 -15.07
C THR A 52 9.28 13.03 -16.46
N ARG A 53 8.03 12.57 -16.55
CA ARG A 53 7.32 12.33 -17.82
C ARG A 53 6.26 13.39 -18.09
N ALA A 54 6.38 14.08 -19.22
CA ALA A 54 5.48 15.19 -19.56
C ALA A 54 4.02 14.73 -19.68
N GLU A 55 3.79 13.55 -20.24
CA GLU A 55 2.47 12.94 -20.41
C GLU A 55 1.76 12.64 -19.08
N LEU A 56 2.53 12.40 -18.01
CA LEU A 56 2.01 12.08 -16.68
C LEU A 56 1.76 13.32 -15.82
N LYS A 57 2.47 14.42 -16.08
CA LYS A 57 2.39 15.65 -15.28
C LYS A 57 0.99 16.22 -15.22
N ASP A 58 0.23 16.11 -16.31
CA ASP A 58 -1.12 16.68 -16.40
C ASP A 58 -2.25 15.76 -16.00
N SER A 59 -1.94 14.51 -15.66
CA SER A 59 -2.95 13.54 -15.26
C SER A 59 -3.66 13.94 -13.95
N PRO A 60 -4.99 14.14 -13.96
CA PRO A 60 -5.73 14.51 -12.75
C PRO A 60 -5.59 13.50 -11.61
N ILE A 61 -5.60 12.19 -11.93
CA ILE A 61 -5.48 11.13 -10.93
C ILE A 61 -4.10 11.09 -10.28
N ILE A 62 -3.03 11.36 -11.04
CA ILE A 62 -1.66 11.42 -10.51
C ILE A 62 -1.49 12.66 -9.63
N LYS A 63 -2.01 13.81 -10.07
CA LYS A 63 -2.05 15.04 -9.25
C LYS A 63 -2.78 14.81 -7.93
N LEU A 64 -3.91 14.11 -7.95
CA LEU A 64 -4.67 13.75 -6.74
C LEU A 64 -3.87 12.88 -5.78
N VAL A 65 -3.20 11.83 -6.29
CA VAL A 65 -2.34 10.95 -5.47
C VAL A 65 -1.20 11.74 -4.84
N ASN A 66 -0.54 12.62 -5.60
CA ASN A 66 0.55 13.45 -5.09
C ASN A 66 0.07 14.40 -3.99
N LYS A 67 -1.00 15.17 -4.21
CA LYS A 67 -1.59 16.04 -3.17
C LYS A 67 -2.04 15.25 -1.95
N THR A 68 -2.59 14.05 -2.14
CA THR A 68 -2.98 13.16 -1.03
C THR A 68 -1.77 12.74 -0.21
N SER A 69 -0.63 12.48 -0.85
CA SER A 69 0.62 12.13 -0.17
C SER A 69 1.24 13.25 0.66
N GLU A 70 0.94 14.51 0.31
CA GLU A 70 1.34 15.68 1.07
C GLU A 70 0.44 15.89 2.31
N VAL A 71 -0.87 15.62 2.18
CA VAL A 71 -1.88 15.93 3.22
C VAL A 71 -2.10 14.77 4.20
N ALA A 72 -2.18 13.54 3.70
CA ALA A 72 -2.56 12.37 4.50
C ALA A 72 -1.66 12.14 5.71
N PRO A 73 -0.32 12.32 5.65
CA PRO A 73 0.52 12.13 6.82
C PRO A 73 0.15 13.03 8.00
N GLY A 74 -0.17 14.31 7.74
CA GLY A 74 -0.60 15.26 8.77
C GLY A 74 -1.92 14.87 9.40
N VAL A 75 -2.92 14.52 8.57
CA VAL A 75 -4.23 14.05 9.03
C VAL A 75 -4.12 12.78 9.88
N LEU A 76 -3.34 11.80 9.43
CA LEU A 76 -3.17 10.54 10.16
C LEU A 76 -2.42 10.72 11.49
N THR A 77 -1.48 11.67 11.53
CA THR A 77 -0.78 12.05 12.77
C THR A 77 -1.76 12.67 13.76
N GLU A 78 -2.57 13.63 13.31
CA GLU A 78 -3.58 14.32 14.12
C GLU A 78 -4.67 13.35 14.62
N HIS A 79 -5.07 12.38 13.80
CA HIS A 79 -6.02 11.34 14.18
C HIS A 79 -5.48 10.37 15.25
N GLY A 80 -4.16 10.22 15.39
CA GLY A 80 -3.51 9.54 16.52
C GLY A 80 -3.62 8.02 16.58
N LYS A 81 -4.38 7.36 15.68
CA LYS A 81 -4.51 5.88 15.68
C LYS A 81 -3.45 5.15 14.84
N ALA A 82 -2.85 5.83 13.86
CA ALA A 82 -1.93 5.20 12.94
C ALA A 82 -0.52 5.15 13.53
N LYS A 83 0.07 3.94 13.62
CA LYS A 83 1.47 3.77 14.08
C LYS A 83 2.49 4.34 13.09
N SER A 84 2.14 4.36 11.81
CA SER A 84 2.90 4.97 10.73
C SER A 84 1.95 5.74 9.85
N VAL A 85 2.40 6.88 9.34
CA VAL A 85 1.59 7.77 8.49
C VAL A 85 2.08 7.82 7.05
N HIS A 86 3.05 6.97 6.71
CA HIS A 86 3.73 7.01 5.43
C HIS A 86 3.06 6.11 4.37
N PRO A 87 3.08 6.52 3.08
CA PRO A 87 2.55 5.73 2.00
C PRO A 87 3.45 4.55 1.64
N ASN A 88 2.84 3.50 1.08
CA ASN A 88 3.51 2.38 0.43
C ASN A 88 3.36 2.41 -1.10
N VAL A 89 4.00 1.46 -1.80
CA VAL A 89 3.92 1.35 -3.28
C VAL A 89 2.49 1.31 -3.84
N ASP A 90 1.54 0.74 -3.11
CA ASP A 90 0.16 0.55 -3.57
C ASP A 90 -0.62 1.88 -3.58
N ALA A 91 -0.13 2.90 -2.87
CA ALA A 91 -0.72 4.24 -2.89
C ALA A 91 -0.50 4.98 -4.22
N VAL A 92 0.40 4.50 -5.11
CA VAL A 92 0.76 5.19 -6.36
C VAL A 92 0.73 4.30 -7.59
N SER A 93 1.02 2.99 -7.48
CA SER A 93 1.09 2.10 -8.64
C SER A 93 -0.19 2.08 -9.48
N GLY A 94 -1.36 2.12 -8.82
CA GLY A 94 -2.65 2.05 -9.49
C GLY A 94 -2.96 3.25 -10.40
N CYS A 95 -2.53 4.47 -10.03
CA CYS A 95 -2.83 5.66 -10.84
C CYS A 95 -2.00 5.70 -12.13
N LEU A 96 -0.80 5.12 -12.11
CA LEU A 96 0.04 4.97 -13.31
C LEU A 96 -0.56 3.98 -14.30
N LEU A 97 -0.96 2.79 -13.83
CA LEU A 97 -1.62 1.79 -14.67
C LEU A 97 -2.90 2.36 -15.29
N TYR A 98 -3.72 3.03 -14.46
CA TYR A 98 -4.96 3.65 -14.89
C TYR A 98 -4.73 4.71 -15.97
N HIS A 99 -3.73 5.59 -15.78
CA HIS A 99 -3.38 6.62 -16.76
C HIS A 99 -3.06 6.03 -18.13
N TYR A 100 -2.32 4.92 -18.18
CA TYR A 100 -1.95 4.26 -19.43
C TYR A 100 -3.04 3.34 -20.00
N GLY A 101 -4.27 3.41 -19.48
CA GLY A 101 -5.43 2.71 -20.03
C GLY A 101 -5.68 1.31 -19.47
N LEU A 102 -4.92 0.86 -18.47
CA LEU A 102 -5.25 -0.36 -17.73
C LEU A 102 -6.27 0.00 -16.64
N THR A 103 -7.56 -0.08 -16.97
CA THR A 103 -8.65 0.32 -16.06
C THR A 103 -9.30 -0.85 -15.33
N GLU A 104 -8.92 -2.08 -15.66
CA GLU A 104 -9.50 -3.30 -15.12
C GLU A 104 -8.84 -3.62 -13.77
N PHE A 105 -9.29 -2.97 -12.69
CA PHE A 105 -8.67 -3.09 -11.37
C PHE A 105 -8.50 -4.54 -10.87
N LYS A 106 -9.42 -5.44 -11.25
CA LYS A 106 -9.33 -6.87 -10.90
C LYS A 106 -8.11 -7.56 -11.54
N TYR A 107 -7.57 -7.02 -12.63
CA TYR A 107 -6.40 -7.53 -13.34
C TYR A 107 -5.07 -7.09 -12.71
N TYR A 108 -5.05 -6.05 -11.85
CA TYR A 108 -3.80 -5.53 -11.28
C TYR A 108 -3.00 -6.58 -10.50
N THR A 109 -3.69 -7.51 -9.83
CA THR A 109 -3.03 -8.62 -9.12
C THR A 109 -2.26 -9.55 -10.06
N VAL A 110 -2.66 -9.68 -11.33
CA VAL A 110 -1.92 -10.48 -12.32
C VAL A 110 -0.56 -9.84 -12.60
N ILE A 111 -0.52 -8.52 -12.81
CA ILE A 111 0.73 -7.76 -13.02
C ILE A 111 1.64 -7.92 -11.80
N PHE A 112 1.07 -7.84 -10.60
CA PHE A 112 1.81 -8.07 -9.37
C PHE A 112 2.40 -9.50 -9.31
N GLY A 113 1.60 -10.51 -9.65
CA GLY A 113 2.05 -11.91 -9.72
C GLY A 113 3.24 -12.08 -10.65
N VAL A 114 3.16 -11.55 -11.88
CA VAL A 114 4.25 -11.61 -12.87
C VAL A 114 5.52 -10.95 -12.34
N SER A 115 5.43 -9.77 -11.70
CA SER A 115 6.59 -9.13 -11.07
C SER A 115 7.18 -9.97 -9.93
N ARG A 116 6.32 -10.56 -9.08
CA ARG A 116 6.74 -11.32 -7.89
C ARG A 116 7.44 -12.63 -8.22
N VAL A 117 7.12 -13.26 -9.36
CA VAL A 117 7.77 -14.50 -9.83
C VAL A 117 9.29 -14.36 -9.89
N LEU A 118 9.82 -13.19 -10.28
CA LEU A 118 11.27 -12.95 -10.37
C LEU A 118 11.97 -13.22 -9.03
N GLY A 119 11.41 -12.72 -7.92
CA GLY A 119 11.97 -12.94 -6.58
C GLY A 119 11.72 -14.35 -6.06
N CYS A 120 10.48 -14.83 -6.18
CA CYS A 120 10.09 -16.15 -5.66
C CYS A 120 10.84 -17.31 -6.32
N VAL A 121 10.99 -17.28 -7.64
CA VAL A 121 11.71 -18.34 -8.38
C VAL A 121 13.21 -18.25 -8.15
N SER A 122 13.76 -17.03 -8.05
CA SER A 122 15.18 -16.85 -7.68
C SER A 122 15.48 -17.47 -6.32
N GLN A 123 14.63 -17.22 -5.32
CA GLN A 123 14.77 -17.85 -4.00
C GLN A 123 14.61 -19.37 -4.08
N LEU A 124 13.62 -19.87 -4.85
CA LEU A 124 13.38 -21.30 -5.01
C LEU A 124 14.60 -22.04 -5.58
N VAL A 125 15.31 -21.44 -6.54
CA VAL A 125 16.56 -22.00 -7.08
C VAL A 125 17.61 -22.15 -5.98
N TRP A 126 17.80 -21.10 -5.17
CA TRP A 126 18.73 -21.13 -4.03
C TRP A 126 18.34 -22.13 -2.95
N ASP A 127 17.05 -22.26 -2.66
CA ASP A 127 16.57 -23.24 -1.68
C ASP A 127 16.93 -24.67 -2.10
N ARG A 128 16.93 -24.96 -3.41
CA ARG A 128 17.37 -26.27 -3.94
C ARG A 128 18.88 -26.39 -3.93
N ALA A 129 19.61 -25.36 -4.33
CA ALA A 129 21.06 -25.34 -4.31
C ALA A 129 21.64 -25.55 -2.91
N LEU A 130 20.99 -24.99 -1.88
CA LEU A 130 21.36 -25.14 -0.47
C LEU A 130 20.79 -26.41 0.19
N GLY A 131 19.97 -27.19 -0.52
CA GLY A 131 19.36 -28.39 0.03
C GLY A 131 18.45 -28.13 1.24
N LEU A 132 17.73 -27.00 1.26
CA LEU A 132 16.86 -26.67 2.38
C LEU A 132 15.78 -27.75 2.57
N PRO A 133 15.52 -28.19 3.82
CA PRO A 133 14.59 -29.27 4.11
C PRO A 133 13.13 -28.84 3.93
N ILE A 134 12.22 -29.79 4.04
CA ILE A 134 10.78 -29.51 4.05
C ILE A 134 10.39 -28.60 5.23
N GLU A 135 9.67 -27.52 4.94
CA GLU A 135 9.03 -26.70 5.97
C GLU A 135 7.85 -27.48 6.57
N ARG A 136 7.92 -27.84 7.86
CA ARG A 136 6.89 -28.63 8.55
C ARG A 136 6.64 -28.10 9.97
N PRO A 137 5.95 -26.95 10.11
CA PRO A 137 5.60 -26.40 11.42
C PRO A 137 4.58 -27.30 12.14
N LYS A 138 4.62 -27.29 13.47
CA LYS A 138 3.66 -28.03 14.31
C LYS A 138 2.44 -27.16 14.57
N SER A 139 1.26 -27.63 14.18
CA SER A 139 -0.02 -27.05 14.61
C SER A 139 -0.40 -27.55 16.01
N VAL A 140 -1.03 -26.69 16.80
CA VAL A 140 -1.59 -27.04 18.12
C VAL A 140 -3.00 -26.46 18.25
N SER A 141 -3.87 -27.14 18.98
CA SER A 141 -5.21 -26.64 19.30
C SER A 141 -5.20 -25.72 20.53
N MET A 142 -6.30 -25.00 20.77
CA MET A 142 -6.47 -24.23 22.01
C MET A 142 -6.41 -25.11 23.26
N ALA A 143 -6.92 -26.35 23.19
CA ALA A 143 -6.85 -27.30 24.31
C ALA A 143 -5.40 -27.73 24.59
N ASP A 144 -4.58 -27.91 23.54
CA ASP A 144 -3.15 -28.20 23.70
C ASP A 144 -2.42 -27.02 24.34
N LEU A 145 -2.74 -25.79 23.91
CA LEU A 145 -2.19 -24.57 24.51
C LEU A 145 -2.55 -24.45 25.99
N GLN A 146 -3.82 -24.66 26.36
CA GLN A 146 -4.28 -24.61 27.77
C GLN A 146 -3.52 -25.62 28.65
N LYS A 147 -3.28 -26.83 28.14
CA LYS A 147 -2.46 -27.84 28.82
C LYS A 147 -1.01 -27.38 28.97
N ILE A 148 -0.43 -26.77 27.93
CA ILE A 148 0.95 -26.26 27.96
C ILE A 148 1.13 -25.16 29.00
N VAL A 149 0.18 -24.21 29.11
CA VAL A 149 0.26 -23.10 30.08
C VAL A 149 -0.23 -23.48 31.49
N GLY A 150 -0.65 -24.74 31.72
CA GLY A 150 -1.11 -25.20 33.04
C GLY A 150 -2.41 -24.56 33.51
N SER A 151 -3.28 -24.14 32.59
CA SER A 151 -4.60 -23.58 32.91
C SER A 151 -5.68 -24.65 33.14
N ALA A 152 -5.27 -25.83 33.63
CA ALA A 152 -6.13 -26.96 33.95
C ALA A 152 -5.95 -27.35 35.42
#